data_AF-A0AAD9S8H9-F1
#
_entry.id   AF-A0AAD9S8H9-F1
#
_cell.length_a   1.000
_cell.length_b   1.000
_cell.length_c   1.000
_cell.angle_alpha   90.00
_cell.angle_beta   90.00
_cell.angle_gamma   90.00
#
_symmetry.space_group_name_H-M   'P 1'
#
loop_
_entity.id
_entity.type
_entity.pdbx_description
1 polymer ?
#
loop_
_entity_poly.entity_id
_entity_poly.type
_entity_poly.pdbx_seq_one_letter_code
_entity_poly.pdbx_strand_id
1 'polypeptide(L)'
;MASDTAAIDRLQASIVDGRTENGRYRQDQLQRLHRILREEASQIIAALVADSKSSSSEVDAEYYLGMEAVRHFYDSLDFEKDLNEEYSVTRGEDNLGRRIGAGLVVIRPTTHTRFYSIVTPLAAAIAAGNCVILELSETLSQVDSVLRQALTKALDINTFYVSKTTTDQSILDDAILVDQTSDAPPSTLTSQLLSSSQTRCVAIVDRSANIDEAARAITAARFNFGGSSPYAPDLVLVNEFVKKEFFEACSRYATLSFAKDSSVRKVGGDRSEHVQKAIKDAEDKKQVSSFGSNEFKLVDVLDKSSPIMDLKITGRYLPIATCSSLTDAIYNRDFENPLLAGYFFAELGSAKYLAHFLPCHISLINQIPTHLLVGPAAPTAHAPDLQHRYSRDMFSVARPQFVQKPPAALQKADELLSGGPNKGGVTASALREAATQPLAPVKQSSNKAIGFFEQGILTGAALYMSIILPVVGYSTYFLGRKGVEYALKFRR
;
A
#
# COMPACT_ATOMS: atom_id res chain seq x y z
N MET A 1 5.66 -5.46 -36.38
CA MET A 1 4.74 -6.59 -36.69
C MET A 1 5.51 -7.88 -36.96
N ALA A 2 6.17 -8.09 -38.11
CA ALA A 2 6.92 -9.34 -38.35
C ALA A 2 8.08 -9.60 -37.36
N SER A 3 8.74 -8.54 -36.87
CA SER A 3 9.79 -8.64 -35.84
C SER A 3 9.24 -8.93 -34.44
N ASP A 4 8.03 -8.45 -34.13
CA ASP A 4 7.42 -8.62 -32.80
C ASP A 4 6.93 -10.05 -32.64
N THR A 5 6.24 -10.59 -33.65
CA THR A 5 5.77 -11.98 -33.65
C THR A 5 6.93 -12.97 -33.49
N ALA A 6 8.01 -12.82 -34.27
CA ALA A 6 9.18 -13.69 -34.14
C ALA A 6 9.86 -13.58 -32.77
N ALA A 7 9.86 -12.40 -32.14
CA ALA A 7 10.41 -12.23 -30.80
C ALA A 7 9.53 -12.92 -29.74
N ILE A 8 8.21 -12.79 -29.85
CA ILE A 8 7.22 -13.42 -28.96
C ILE A 8 7.29 -14.95 -29.08
N ASP A 9 7.32 -15.49 -30.31
CA ASP A 9 7.43 -16.94 -30.57
C ASP A 9 8.69 -17.51 -29.91
N ARG A 10 9.81 -16.77 -29.95
CA ARG A 10 11.05 -17.14 -29.28
C ARG A 10 10.93 -17.13 -27.75
N LEU A 11 10.23 -16.15 -27.18
CA LEU A 11 9.97 -16.14 -25.73
C LEU A 11 9.10 -17.34 -25.34
N GLN A 12 8.03 -17.63 -26.08
CA GLN A 12 7.18 -18.79 -25.86
C GLN A 12 7.97 -20.11 -25.94
N ALA A 13 8.84 -20.26 -26.94
CA ALA A 13 9.74 -21.42 -27.03
C ALA A 13 10.67 -21.54 -25.81
N SER A 14 11.13 -20.41 -25.27
CA SER A 14 12.01 -20.39 -24.08
C SER A 14 11.26 -20.72 -22.79
N ILE A 15 9.97 -20.39 -22.70
CA ILE A 15 9.08 -20.82 -21.61
C ILE A 15 8.89 -22.34 -21.64
N VAL A 16 8.65 -22.91 -22.83
CA VAL A 16 8.50 -24.37 -23.00
C VAL A 16 9.80 -25.12 -22.67
N ASP A 17 10.95 -24.54 -23.02
CA ASP A 17 12.28 -25.08 -22.70
C ASP A 17 12.59 -25.05 -21.18
N GLY A 18 11.89 -24.23 -20.39
CA GLY A 18 12.05 -24.18 -18.94
C GLY A 18 13.38 -23.60 -18.44
N ARG A 19 14.19 -23.00 -19.31
CA ARG A 19 15.52 -22.46 -18.95
C ARG A 19 15.49 -21.42 -17.84
N THR A 20 14.40 -20.66 -17.74
CA THR A 20 14.22 -19.62 -16.72
C THR A 20 13.91 -20.19 -15.33
N GLU A 21 13.56 -21.47 -15.21
CA GLU A 21 13.41 -22.14 -13.92
C GLU A 21 14.77 -22.40 -13.24
N ASN A 22 15.86 -22.47 -14.02
CA ASN A 22 17.19 -22.74 -13.49
C ASN A 22 17.70 -21.58 -12.60
N GLY A 23 18.00 -21.87 -11.33
CA GLY A 23 18.51 -20.87 -10.38
C GLY A 23 19.79 -20.16 -10.82
N ARG A 24 20.74 -20.86 -11.44
CA ARG A 24 21.99 -20.26 -11.96
C ARG A 24 21.75 -19.35 -13.15
N TYR A 25 20.80 -19.71 -14.02
CA TYR A 25 20.40 -18.86 -15.13
C TYR A 25 19.81 -17.53 -14.63
N ARG A 26 18.90 -17.59 -13.65
CA ARG A 26 18.32 -16.39 -13.00
C ARG A 26 19.40 -15.51 -12.37
N GLN A 27 20.37 -16.11 -11.66
CA GLN A 27 21.50 -15.39 -11.07
C GLN A 27 22.36 -14.69 -12.13
N ASP A 28 22.69 -15.35 -13.25
CA ASP A 28 23.47 -14.76 -14.35
C ASP A 28 22.73 -13.58 -15.01
N GLN A 29 21.41 -13.70 -15.27
CA GLN A 29 20.62 -12.60 -15.82
C GLN A 29 20.62 -11.37 -14.90
N LEU A 30 20.41 -11.54 -13.60
CA LEU A 30 20.43 -10.44 -12.62
C LEU A 30 21.83 -9.83 -12.47
N GLN A 31 22.89 -10.66 -12.51
CA GLN A 31 24.27 -10.18 -12.44
C GLN A 31 24.61 -9.33 -13.68
N ARG A 32 24.20 -9.76 -14.88
CA ARG A 32 24.38 -8.98 -16.12
C ARG A 32 23.57 -7.68 -16.10
N LEU A 33 22.32 -7.74 -15.63
CA LEU A 33 21.46 -6.57 -15.44
C LEU A 33 22.15 -5.54 -14.54
N HIS A 34 22.55 -5.95 -13.33
CA HIS A 34 23.23 -5.08 -12.38
C HIS A 34 24.54 -4.51 -12.96
N ARG A 35 25.34 -5.34 -13.63
CA ARG A 35 26.62 -4.92 -14.24
C ARG A 35 26.41 -3.83 -15.29
N ILE A 36 25.50 -4.01 -16.24
CA ILE A 36 25.25 -3.05 -17.32
C ILE A 36 24.64 -1.76 -16.77
N LEU A 37 23.66 -1.83 -15.86
CA LEU A 37 23.07 -0.63 -15.25
C LEU A 37 24.10 0.18 -14.44
N ARG A 38 25.12 -0.48 -13.87
CA ARG A 38 26.25 0.18 -13.21
C ARG A 38 27.23 0.80 -14.21
N GLU A 39 27.55 0.12 -15.32
CA GLU A 39 28.43 0.64 -16.37
C GLU A 39 27.84 1.88 -17.06
N GLU A 40 26.52 1.90 -17.28
CA GLU A 40 25.78 2.98 -17.94
C GLU A 40 25.23 4.03 -16.94
N ALA A 41 25.64 3.98 -15.67
CA ALA A 41 25.06 4.80 -14.58
C ALA A 41 25.02 6.30 -14.89
N SER A 42 26.11 6.84 -15.44
CA SER A 42 26.22 8.27 -15.76
C SER A 42 25.22 8.70 -16.85
N GLN A 43 25.01 7.87 -17.87
CA GLN A 43 24.05 8.13 -18.95
C GLN A 43 22.61 8.04 -18.44
N ILE A 44 22.32 7.03 -17.59
CA ILE A 44 21.00 6.85 -16.97
C ILE A 44 20.66 8.05 -16.09
N ILE A 45 21.56 8.46 -15.20
CA ILE A 45 21.35 9.62 -14.30
C ILE A 45 21.18 10.91 -15.11
N ALA A 46 22.00 11.12 -16.15
CA ALA A 46 21.86 12.28 -17.02
C ALA A 46 20.50 12.32 -17.75
N ALA A 47 20.03 11.18 -18.24
CA ALA A 47 18.71 11.06 -18.86
C ALA A 47 17.58 11.33 -17.85
N LEU A 48 17.68 10.80 -16.62
CA LEU A 48 16.69 11.04 -15.55
C LEU A 48 16.61 12.52 -15.16
N VAL A 49 17.76 13.21 -15.07
CA VAL A 49 17.78 14.66 -14.82
C VAL A 49 17.18 15.45 -15.99
N ALA A 50 17.35 14.98 -17.22
CA ALA A 50 16.81 15.66 -18.40
C ALA A 50 15.28 15.56 -18.50
N ASP A 51 14.71 14.41 -18.16
CA ASP A 51 13.27 14.14 -18.32
C ASP A 51 12.44 14.46 -17.06
N SER A 52 13.05 14.48 -15.87
CA SER A 52 12.33 14.70 -14.61
C SER A 52 12.29 16.18 -14.17
N LYS A 53 11.28 16.51 -13.35
CA LYS A 53 11.20 17.78 -12.60
C LYS A 53 11.87 17.67 -11.21
N SER A 54 12.63 16.61 -10.99
CA SER A 54 13.16 16.23 -9.68
C SER A 54 14.52 16.87 -9.42
N SER A 55 14.85 17.07 -8.15
CA SER A 55 16.20 17.48 -7.75
C SER A 55 17.23 16.39 -8.01
N SER A 56 18.51 16.73 -8.12
CA SER A 56 19.58 15.73 -8.30
C SER A 56 19.57 14.66 -7.20
N SER A 57 19.31 15.04 -5.95
CA SER A 57 19.20 14.09 -4.84
C SER A 57 18.03 13.11 -4.98
N GLU A 58 16.93 13.52 -5.60
CA GLU A 58 15.78 12.65 -5.85
C GLU A 58 16.06 11.67 -7.00
N VAL A 59 16.76 12.13 -8.04
CA VAL A 59 17.22 11.26 -9.13
C VAL A 59 18.22 10.22 -8.62
N ASP A 60 19.17 10.63 -7.78
CA ASP A 60 20.14 9.72 -7.17
C ASP A 60 19.44 8.69 -6.27
N ALA A 61 18.41 9.11 -5.51
CA ALA A 61 17.61 8.21 -4.70
C ALA A 61 16.80 7.21 -5.55
N GLU A 62 16.20 7.65 -6.66
CA GLU A 62 15.51 6.77 -7.61
C GLU A 62 16.45 5.72 -8.21
N TYR A 63 17.63 6.15 -8.68
CA TYR A 63 18.64 5.26 -9.22
C TYR A 63 19.11 4.24 -8.17
N TYR A 64 19.44 4.71 -6.97
CA TYR A 64 19.87 3.86 -5.85
C TYR A 64 18.81 2.80 -5.52
N LEU A 65 17.54 3.19 -5.34
CA LEU A 65 16.48 2.26 -4.97
C LEU A 65 16.20 1.22 -6.06
N GLY A 66 16.29 1.61 -7.34
CA GLY A 66 16.18 0.65 -8.45
C GLY A 66 17.34 -0.35 -8.48
N MET A 67 18.57 0.12 -8.23
CA MET A 67 19.75 -0.75 -8.13
C MET A 67 19.72 -1.66 -6.90
N GLU A 68 19.21 -1.15 -5.78
CA GLU A 68 19.01 -1.93 -4.55
C GLU A 68 18.00 -3.06 -4.77
N ALA A 69 16.91 -2.81 -5.51
CA ALA A 69 15.94 -3.85 -5.85
C ALA A 69 16.59 -5.00 -6.65
N VAL A 70 17.44 -4.69 -7.65
CA VAL A 70 18.16 -5.73 -8.41
C VAL A 70 19.05 -6.57 -7.48
N ARG A 71 19.76 -5.91 -6.55
CA ARG A 71 20.62 -6.60 -5.57
C ARG A 71 19.82 -7.47 -4.63
N HIS A 72 18.73 -6.94 -4.06
CA HIS A 72 17.83 -7.69 -3.20
C HIS A 72 17.32 -8.97 -3.88
N PHE A 73 16.85 -8.87 -5.12
CA PHE A 73 16.38 -10.04 -5.85
C PHE A 73 17.48 -11.03 -6.17
N TYR A 74 18.69 -10.58 -6.47
CA TYR A 74 19.84 -11.46 -6.63
C TYR A 74 20.19 -12.20 -5.33
N ASP A 75 20.29 -11.47 -4.21
CA ASP A 75 20.63 -12.03 -2.90
C ASP A 75 19.52 -12.96 -2.37
N SER A 76 18.28 -12.79 -2.83
CA SER A 76 17.16 -13.69 -2.52
C SER A 76 17.24 -15.07 -3.22
N LEU A 77 18.13 -15.23 -4.21
CA LEU A 77 18.31 -16.48 -4.94
C LEU A 77 19.38 -17.34 -4.25
N ASP A 78 18.94 -18.38 -3.55
CA ASP A 78 19.81 -19.39 -2.97
C ASP A 78 19.70 -20.69 -3.77
N PHE A 79 20.69 -20.95 -4.62
CA PHE A 79 20.72 -22.14 -5.47
C PHE A 79 20.77 -23.44 -4.67
N GLU A 80 21.53 -23.49 -3.58
CA GLU A 80 21.69 -24.71 -2.79
C GLU A 80 20.39 -25.03 -2.04
N LYS A 81 19.73 -23.99 -1.52
CA LYS A 81 18.42 -24.13 -0.90
C LYS A 81 17.35 -24.54 -1.91
N ASP A 82 17.24 -23.86 -3.05
CA ASP A 82 16.28 -24.19 -4.11
C ASP A 82 16.47 -25.65 -4.59
N LEU A 83 17.71 -26.10 -4.76
CA LEU A 83 18.03 -27.48 -5.13
C LEU A 83 17.65 -28.48 -4.02
N ASN A 84 17.93 -28.16 -2.76
CA ASN A 84 17.57 -29.04 -1.65
C ASN A 84 16.04 -29.19 -1.52
N GLU A 85 15.29 -28.10 -1.71
CA GLU A 85 13.83 -28.08 -1.74
C GLU A 85 13.29 -28.89 -2.92
N GLU A 86 13.86 -28.74 -4.12
CA GLU A 86 13.49 -29.55 -5.31
C GLU A 86 13.62 -31.05 -5.04
N TYR A 87 14.71 -31.47 -4.38
CA TYR A 87 14.97 -32.88 -4.07
C TYR A 87 14.19 -33.41 -2.85
N SER A 88 13.40 -32.60 -2.14
CA SER A 88 12.58 -33.04 -0.99
C SER A 88 11.67 -34.23 -1.33
N VAL A 89 11.04 -34.19 -2.50
CA VAL A 89 10.17 -35.25 -3.01
C VAL A 89 10.93 -36.57 -3.13
N THR A 90 12.19 -36.53 -3.60
CA THR A 90 13.02 -37.74 -3.72
C THR A 90 13.38 -38.35 -2.37
N ARG A 91 13.32 -37.56 -1.29
CA ARG A 91 13.53 -38.00 0.09
C ARG A 91 12.25 -38.43 0.80
N GLY A 92 11.09 -38.38 0.13
CA GLY A 92 9.79 -38.68 0.74
C GLY A 92 9.22 -37.53 1.60
N GLU A 93 9.73 -36.31 1.42
CA GLU A 93 9.27 -35.09 2.09
C GLU A 93 8.36 -34.29 1.17
N ASP A 94 7.33 -33.64 1.73
CA ASP A 94 6.47 -32.75 0.97
C ASP A 94 7.22 -31.47 0.58
N ASN A 95 7.03 -31.02 -0.66
CA ASN A 95 7.50 -29.73 -1.14
C ASN A 95 6.35 -28.72 -1.16
N LEU A 96 5.93 -28.27 0.02
CA LEU A 96 4.79 -27.36 0.18
C LEU A 96 5.07 -25.96 -0.39
N GLY A 97 6.33 -25.53 -0.34
CA GLY A 97 6.77 -24.19 -0.73
C GLY A 97 7.06 -24.03 -2.22
N ARG A 98 6.99 -25.11 -3.03
CA ARG A 98 7.40 -25.05 -4.43
C ARG A 98 6.57 -24.04 -5.22
N ARG A 99 7.27 -23.10 -5.87
CA ARG A 99 6.71 -22.15 -6.82
C ARG A 99 7.55 -22.14 -8.09
N ILE A 100 6.92 -21.86 -9.22
CA ILE A 100 7.61 -21.63 -10.50
C ILE A 100 7.22 -20.27 -11.06
N GLY A 101 8.01 -19.71 -11.97
CA GLY A 101 7.61 -18.53 -12.72
C GLY A 101 6.26 -18.76 -13.41
N ALA A 102 5.46 -17.71 -13.55
CA ALA A 102 4.21 -17.77 -14.30
C ALA A 102 4.42 -18.03 -15.81
N GLY A 103 5.61 -17.75 -16.33
CA GLY A 103 6.00 -18.00 -17.72
C GLY A 103 6.31 -16.69 -18.42
N LEU A 104 5.28 -15.93 -18.79
CA LEU A 104 5.41 -14.64 -19.46
C LEU A 104 4.92 -13.50 -18.56
N VAL A 105 5.67 -12.40 -18.52
CA VAL A 105 5.31 -11.16 -17.82
C VAL A 105 5.36 -9.99 -18.79
N VAL A 106 4.31 -9.18 -18.82
CA VAL A 106 4.25 -7.93 -19.59
C VAL A 106 4.29 -6.76 -18.62
N ILE A 107 5.26 -5.85 -18.77
CA ILE A 107 5.42 -4.68 -17.88
C ILE A 107 5.04 -3.41 -18.62
N ARG A 108 4.04 -2.70 -18.09
CA ARG A 108 3.62 -1.35 -18.49
C ARG A 108 4.02 -0.34 -17.42
N PRO A 109 5.20 0.30 -17.57
CA PRO A 109 5.74 1.18 -16.55
C PRO A 109 5.01 2.53 -16.48
N THR A 110 4.95 3.13 -15.29
CA THR A 110 4.47 4.50 -15.09
C THR A 110 5.53 5.55 -15.43
N THR A 111 5.12 6.81 -15.62
CA THR A 111 6.02 7.94 -15.88
C THR A 111 6.64 8.52 -14.61
N HIS A 112 6.03 8.31 -13.44
CA HIS A 112 6.59 8.72 -12.16
C HIS A 112 7.75 7.80 -11.76
N THR A 113 8.95 8.36 -11.53
CA THR A 113 10.17 7.61 -11.22
C THR A 113 10.40 6.45 -12.18
N ARG A 114 10.62 6.81 -13.44
CA ARG A 114 10.62 5.92 -14.61
C ARG A 114 11.65 4.79 -14.53
N PHE A 115 12.83 5.04 -13.97
CA PHE A 115 13.85 4.01 -13.80
C PHE A 115 13.41 2.95 -12.81
N TYR A 116 12.97 3.38 -11.62
CA TYR A 116 12.50 2.45 -10.58
C TYR A 116 11.31 1.63 -11.05
N SER A 117 10.39 2.27 -11.78
CA SER A 117 9.15 1.66 -12.27
C SER A 117 9.39 0.53 -13.27
N ILE A 118 10.50 0.58 -14.01
CA ILE A 118 10.92 -0.47 -14.96
C ILE A 118 11.77 -1.54 -14.27
N VAL A 119 12.83 -1.13 -13.58
CA VAL A 119 13.89 -2.04 -13.11
C VAL A 119 13.40 -2.95 -11.99
N THR A 120 12.58 -2.44 -11.07
CA THR A 120 12.10 -3.20 -9.91
C THR A 120 11.22 -4.40 -10.30
N PRO A 121 10.13 -4.25 -11.08
CA PRO A 121 9.32 -5.40 -11.50
C PRO A 121 10.08 -6.32 -12.47
N LEU A 122 11.00 -5.79 -13.28
CA LEU A 122 11.84 -6.60 -14.17
C LEU A 122 12.74 -7.54 -13.38
N ALA A 123 13.43 -7.04 -12.35
CA ALA A 123 14.27 -7.85 -11.47
C ALA A 123 13.45 -8.91 -10.72
N ALA A 124 12.28 -8.54 -10.21
CA ALA A 124 11.36 -9.45 -9.54
C ALA A 124 10.89 -10.60 -10.47
N ALA A 125 10.50 -10.26 -11.70
CA ALA A 125 10.04 -11.22 -12.70
C ALA A 125 11.15 -12.20 -13.12
N ILE A 126 12.39 -11.72 -13.32
CA ILE A 126 13.55 -12.56 -13.62
C ILE A 126 13.87 -13.48 -12.44
N ALA A 127 13.86 -12.96 -11.20
CA ALA A 127 14.11 -13.75 -10.00
C ALA A 127 13.03 -14.84 -9.76
N ALA A 128 11.80 -14.60 -10.18
CA ALA A 128 10.74 -15.60 -10.17
C ALA A 128 10.86 -16.63 -11.32
N GLY A 129 11.68 -16.37 -12.34
CA GLY A 129 11.91 -17.30 -13.45
C GLY A 129 11.00 -17.09 -14.67
N ASN A 130 10.69 -15.84 -14.99
CA ASN A 130 9.82 -15.49 -16.12
C ASN A 130 10.61 -14.94 -17.32
N CYS A 131 10.03 -15.10 -18.51
CA CYS A 131 10.32 -14.27 -19.68
C CYS A 131 9.55 -12.95 -19.57
N VAL A 132 10.15 -11.85 -20.03
CA VAL A 132 9.61 -10.50 -19.83
C VAL A 132 9.50 -9.73 -21.14
N ILE A 133 8.33 -9.14 -21.37
CA ILE A 133 8.07 -8.13 -22.38
C ILE A 133 7.94 -6.79 -21.66
N LEU A 134 8.80 -5.84 -22.01
CA LEU A 134 8.72 -4.47 -21.53
C LEU A 134 8.05 -3.59 -22.58
N GLU A 135 6.93 -2.95 -22.23
CA GLU A 135 6.26 -1.98 -23.09
C GLU A 135 6.85 -0.59 -22.87
N LEU A 136 7.61 -0.10 -23.86
CA LEU A 136 8.08 1.28 -23.90
C LEU A 136 7.54 1.92 -25.17
N SER A 137 6.63 2.87 -25.00
CA SER A 137 6.09 3.67 -26.11
C SER A 137 7.20 4.52 -26.76
N GLU A 138 7.03 4.84 -28.04
CA GLU A 138 7.91 5.79 -28.74
C GLU A 138 7.61 7.21 -28.25
N THR A 139 8.20 7.55 -27.12
CA THR A 139 8.17 8.90 -26.56
C THR A 139 9.51 9.59 -26.81
N LEU A 140 9.53 10.92 -26.67
CA LEU A 140 10.77 11.72 -26.70
C LEU A 140 11.60 11.59 -25.40
N SER A 141 11.27 10.61 -24.55
CA SER A 141 11.95 10.32 -23.28
C SER A 141 13.38 9.84 -23.54
N GLN A 142 14.36 10.58 -23.03
CA GLN A 142 15.76 10.17 -23.04
C GLN A 142 15.96 8.93 -22.17
N VAL A 143 15.25 8.83 -21.05
CA VAL A 143 15.31 7.68 -20.13
C VAL A 143 14.90 6.40 -20.82
N ASP A 144 13.80 6.41 -21.57
CA ASP A 144 13.31 5.23 -22.27
C ASP A 144 14.27 4.79 -23.38
N SER A 145 14.94 5.74 -24.04
CA SER A 145 15.96 5.45 -25.06
C SER A 145 17.20 4.78 -24.47
N VAL A 146 17.77 5.35 -23.40
CA VAL A 146 18.95 4.81 -22.71
C VAL A 146 18.63 3.43 -22.13
N LEU A 147 17.48 3.28 -21.47
CA LEU A 147 17.07 2.01 -20.88
C LEU A 147 16.81 0.92 -21.92
N ARG A 148 16.21 1.26 -23.08
CA ARG A 148 16.01 0.29 -24.15
C ARG A 148 17.35 -0.32 -24.61
N GLN A 149 18.37 0.51 -24.78
CA GLN A 149 19.71 0.06 -25.16
C GLN A 149 20.39 -0.75 -24.06
N ALA A 150 20.38 -0.24 -22.82
CA ALA A 150 21.01 -0.88 -21.68
C ALA A 150 20.39 -2.25 -21.36
N LEU A 151 19.06 -2.36 -21.32
CA LEU A 151 18.36 -3.61 -20.99
C LEU A 151 18.51 -4.67 -22.09
N THR A 152 18.45 -4.27 -23.36
CA THR A 152 18.69 -5.18 -24.49
C THR A 152 20.13 -5.70 -24.53
N LYS A 153 21.10 -4.88 -24.10
CA LYS A 153 22.51 -5.29 -23.96
C LYS A 153 22.73 -6.21 -22.76
N ALA A 154 21.93 -6.07 -21.71
CA ALA A 154 22.10 -6.79 -20.45
C ALA A 154 21.48 -8.19 -20.46
N LEU A 155 20.25 -8.30 -20.97
CA LEU A 155 19.43 -9.50 -20.84
C LEU A 155 19.49 -10.37 -22.09
N ASP A 156 19.35 -11.68 -21.89
CA ASP A 156 19.30 -12.64 -23.00
C ASP A 156 18.04 -12.39 -23.85
N ILE A 157 18.26 -12.30 -25.15
CA ILE A 157 17.23 -12.08 -26.18
C ILE A 157 16.12 -13.13 -26.13
N ASN A 158 16.41 -14.32 -25.60
CA ASN A 158 15.46 -15.41 -25.40
C ASN A 158 14.53 -15.21 -24.18
N THR A 159 14.82 -14.25 -23.32
CA THR A 159 14.07 -14.02 -22.07
C THR A 159 13.56 -12.61 -21.90
N PHE A 160 14.07 -11.67 -22.70
CA PHE A 160 13.68 -10.29 -22.64
C PHE A 160 13.42 -9.72 -24.03
N TYR A 161 12.32 -8.96 -24.13
CA TYR A 161 11.98 -8.21 -25.33
C TYR A 161 11.40 -6.85 -24.97
N VAL A 162 11.73 -5.81 -25.75
CA VAL A 162 11.12 -4.49 -25.62
C VAL A 162 10.15 -4.28 -26.77
N SER A 163 8.85 -4.19 -26.46
CA SER A 163 7.79 -3.92 -27.42
C SER A 163 7.35 -2.46 -27.34
N LYS A 164 6.71 -1.96 -28.40
CA LYS A 164 6.05 -0.63 -28.38
C LYS A 164 4.73 -0.69 -27.63
N THR A 165 3.92 -1.69 -27.97
CA THR A 165 2.62 -1.98 -27.39
C THR A 165 2.31 -3.46 -27.64
N THR A 166 1.72 -4.14 -26.65
CA THR A 166 1.23 -5.51 -26.80
C THR A 166 -0.28 -5.49 -26.64
N THR A 167 -1.00 -5.52 -27.77
CA THR A 167 -2.47 -5.50 -27.81
C THR A 167 -3.08 -6.86 -28.12
N ASP A 168 -2.25 -7.87 -28.37
CA ASP A 168 -2.72 -9.22 -28.65
C ASP A 168 -3.27 -9.86 -27.37
N GLN A 169 -4.59 -10.07 -27.33
CA GLN A 169 -5.28 -10.62 -26.17
C GLN A 169 -4.84 -12.05 -25.86
N SER A 170 -4.47 -12.85 -26.87
CA SER A 170 -4.00 -14.22 -26.64
C SER A 170 -2.74 -14.27 -25.77
N ILE A 171 -1.87 -13.28 -25.91
CA ILE A 171 -0.65 -13.14 -25.11
C ILE A 171 -0.98 -12.61 -23.71
N LEU A 172 -1.90 -11.63 -23.63
CA LEU A 172 -2.27 -11.00 -22.37
C LEU A 172 -3.04 -11.96 -21.44
N ASP A 173 -3.80 -12.89 -22.00
CA ASP A 173 -4.55 -13.91 -21.24
C ASP A 173 -3.59 -14.92 -20.56
N ASP A 174 -2.49 -15.26 -21.23
CA ASP A 174 -1.48 -16.23 -20.73
C ASP A 174 -0.37 -15.58 -19.89
N ALA A 175 -0.25 -14.25 -19.90
CA ALA A 175 0.83 -13.51 -19.24
C ALA A 175 0.39 -12.83 -17.94
N ILE A 176 1.33 -12.65 -17.01
CA ILE A 176 1.13 -11.69 -15.92
C ILE A 176 1.33 -10.27 -16.45
N LEU A 177 0.27 -9.47 -16.47
CA LEU A 177 0.31 -8.06 -16.82
C LEU A 177 0.60 -7.20 -15.59
N VAL A 178 1.74 -6.52 -15.58
CA VAL A 178 2.06 -5.45 -14.62
C VAL A 178 1.62 -4.12 -15.20
N ASP A 179 0.45 -3.63 -14.80
CA ASP A 179 -0.06 -2.32 -15.22
C ASP A 179 0.13 -1.29 -14.12
N GLN A 180 1.05 -0.35 -14.37
CA GLN A 180 1.34 0.74 -13.44
C GLN A 180 0.64 2.06 -13.81
N THR A 181 -0.06 2.10 -14.94
CA THR A 181 -0.66 3.30 -15.51
C THR A 181 -2.11 3.48 -15.05
N SER A 182 -2.84 2.37 -14.89
CA SER A 182 -4.16 2.27 -14.26
C SER A 182 -5.28 3.12 -14.87
N ASP A 183 -5.56 2.84 -16.14
CA ASP A 183 -6.78 3.29 -16.83
C ASP A 183 -7.82 2.17 -17.05
N ALA A 184 -7.54 0.93 -16.60
CA ALA A 184 -8.41 -0.23 -16.83
C ALA A 184 -9.10 -0.75 -15.54
N PRO A 185 -10.38 -1.16 -15.61
CA PRO A 185 -11.04 -1.86 -14.51
C PRO A 185 -10.42 -3.26 -14.33
N PRO A 186 -10.29 -3.76 -13.09
CA PRO A 186 -9.72 -5.08 -12.82
C PRO A 186 -10.67 -6.16 -13.37
N SER A 187 -10.33 -6.78 -14.49
CA SER A 187 -11.03 -7.97 -14.99
C SER A 187 -10.16 -9.20 -14.76
N THR A 188 -10.72 -10.13 -13.98
CA THR A 188 -10.24 -11.48 -13.65
C THR A 188 -8.89 -11.57 -12.89
N LEU A 189 -9.03 -11.78 -11.58
CA LEU A 189 -7.99 -11.93 -10.55
C LEU A 189 -7.18 -13.23 -10.72
N THR A 190 -5.99 -13.14 -11.33
CA THR A 190 -4.75 -13.87 -10.93
C THR A 190 -3.55 -13.47 -11.80
N SER A 191 -3.77 -12.98 -13.02
CA SER A 191 -2.72 -12.63 -13.99
C SER A 191 -2.48 -11.12 -14.13
N GLN A 192 -3.01 -10.27 -13.24
CA GLN A 192 -2.83 -8.81 -13.35
C GLN A 192 -2.33 -8.18 -12.03
N LEU A 193 -1.20 -7.48 -12.12
CA LEU A 193 -0.62 -6.66 -11.06
C LEU A 193 -0.93 -5.18 -11.34
N LEU A 194 -2.15 -4.77 -11.01
CA LEU A 194 -2.66 -3.41 -11.23
C LEU A 194 -2.25 -2.46 -10.10
N SER A 195 -1.65 -1.32 -10.45
CA SER A 195 -1.18 -0.31 -9.50
C SER A 195 -2.09 0.92 -9.52
N SER A 196 -3.08 1.02 -8.64
CA SER A 196 -4.11 2.08 -8.66
C SER A 196 -3.58 3.50 -8.40
N SER A 197 -2.95 4.12 -9.42
CA SER A 197 -2.27 5.42 -9.33
C SER A 197 -3.24 6.59 -9.14
N GLN A 198 -4.50 6.42 -9.53
CA GLN A 198 -5.57 7.42 -9.41
C GLN A 198 -6.26 7.41 -8.04
N THR A 199 -6.10 6.36 -7.24
CA THR A 199 -6.68 6.29 -5.90
C THR A 199 -5.98 7.28 -4.97
N ARG A 200 -6.75 7.99 -4.15
CA ARG A 200 -6.22 9.05 -3.28
C ARG A 200 -5.53 8.51 -2.04
N CYS A 201 -4.61 9.32 -1.51
CA CYS A 201 -4.01 9.17 -0.19
C CYS A 201 -4.49 10.29 0.72
N VAL A 202 -4.87 9.97 1.96
CA VAL A 202 -5.41 10.93 2.93
C VAL A 202 -4.51 10.96 4.17
N ALA A 203 -4.18 12.17 4.63
CA ALA A 203 -3.52 12.37 5.91
C ALA A 203 -4.51 12.94 6.93
N ILE A 204 -4.49 12.44 8.16
CA ILE A 204 -5.29 12.95 9.27
C ILE A 204 -4.34 13.39 10.38
N VAL A 205 -4.51 14.62 10.85
CA VAL A 205 -3.74 15.22 11.94
C VAL A 205 -4.70 15.54 13.09
N ASP A 206 -4.61 14.75 14.16
CA ASP A 206 -5.40 14.95 15.37
C ASP A 206 -4.78 16.04 16.28
N ARG A 207 -5.57 16.56 17.22
CA ARG A 207 -5.10 17.50 18.24
C ARG A 207 -3.98 16.95 19.15
N SER A 208 -3.87 15.62 19.25
CA SER A 208 -2.81 14.94 20.02
C SER A 208 -1.51 14.74 19.24
N ALA A 209 -1.46 15.13 17.96
CA ALA A 209 -0.31 14.93 17.09
C ALA A 209 0.87 15.84 17.44
N ASN A 210 2.09 15.39 17.11
CA ASN A 210 3.22 16.29 16.98
C ASN A 210 3.08 17.10 15.68
N ILE A 211 2.60 18.33 15.80
CA ILE A 211 2.27 19.21 14.66
C ILE A 211 3.49 19.46 13.76
N ASP A 212 4.67 19.67 14.34
CA ASP A 212 5.86 20.00 13.57
C ASP A 212 6.37 18.79 12.76
N GLU A 213 6.35 17.59 13.35
CA GLU A 213 6.68 16.35 12.64
C GLU A 213 5.67 16.02 11.54
N ALA A 214 4.38 16.16 11.84
CA ALA A 214 3.30 15.96 10.88
C ALA A 214 3.44 16.92 9.69
N ALA A 215 3.61 18.22 9.96
CA ALA A 215 3.77 19.24 8.93
C ALA A 215 5.01 18.97 8.06
N ARG A 216 6.15 18.60 8.67
CA ARG A 216 7.38 18.26 7.96
C ARG A 216 7.21 17.05 7.04
N ALA A 217 6.64 15.97 7.56
CA ALA A 217 6.46 14.72 6.80
C ALA A 217 5.45 14.89 5.65
N ILE A 218 4.30 15.51 5.91
CA ILE A 218 3.24 15.73 4.92
C ILE A 218 3.72 16.69 3.81
N THR A 219 4.36 17.80 4.18
CA THR A 219 4.86 18.79 3.22
C THR A 219 5.97 18.20 2.33
N ALA A 220 6.92 17.48 2.94
CA ALA A 220 7.97 16.79 2.18
C ALA A 220 7.37 15.74 1.24
N ALA A 221 6.42 14.94 1.70
CA ALA A 221 5.78 13.92 0.89
C ALA A 221 5.04 14.49 -0.33
N ARG A 222 4.36 15.63 -0.17
CA ARG A 222 3.63 16.26 -1.28
C ARG A 222 4.52 16.96 -2.27
N PHE A 223 5.60 17.60 -1.82
CA PHE A 223 6.39 18.50 -2.66
C PHE A 223 7.62 17.85 -3.29
N ASN A 224 8.12 16.76 -2.71
CA ASN A 224 9.16 15.95 -3.33
C ASN A 224 8.67 15.30 -4.62
N PHE A 225 9.59 14.98 -5.51
CA PHE A 225 9.36 14.40 -6.83
C PHE A 225 8.32 15.19 -7.64
N GLY A 226 8.35 16.53 -7.54
CA GLY A 226 7.38 17.40 -8.21
C GLY A 226 5.92 17.20 -7.79
N GLY A 227 5.66 16.46 -6.71
CA GLY A 227 4.32 16.05 -6.31
C GLY A 227 3.62 15.15 -7.32
N SER A 228 4.34 14.30 -8.05
CA SER A 228 3.74 13.28 -8.93
C SER A 228 3.61 11.89 -8.30
N SER A 229 4.10 11.71 -7.06
CA SER A 229 4.05 10.42 -6.40
C SER A 229 2.61 9.95 -6.16
N PRO A 230 2.26 8.69 -6.50
CA PRO A 230 0.94 8.12 -6.19
C PRO A 230 0.62 8.13 -4.70
N TYR A 231 1.65 7.97 -3.85
CA TYR A 231 1.53 7.92 -2.40
C TYR A 231 1.56 9.27 -1.70
N ALA A 232 1.80 10.36 -2.43
CA ALA A 232 1.79 11.66 -1.82
C ALA A 232 0.36 12.03 -1.35
N PRO A 233 0.21 12.69 -0.19
CA PRO A 233 -1.11 13.00 0.37
C PRO A 233 -1.88 13.95 -0.54
N ASP A 234 -3.09 13.57 -0.92
CA ASP A 234 -3.98 14.36 -1.79
C ASP A 234 -4.87 15.29 -0.96
N LEU A 235 -5.21 14.87 0.27
CA LEU A 235 -6.00 15.64 1.20
C LEU A 235 -5.47 15.48 2.62
N VAL A 236 -5.36 16.60 3.34
CA VAL A 236 -5.02 16.61 4.77
C VAL A 236 -6.22 17.06 5.57
N LEU A 237 -6.73 16.20 6.44
CA LEU A 237 -7.75 16.53 7.43
C LEU A 237 -7.08 16.89 8.75
N VAL A 238 -7.29 18.10 9.21
CA VAL A 238 -6.65 18.60 10.43
C VAL A 238 -7.72 18.95 11.44
N ASN A 239 -7.51 18.51 12.68
CA ASN A 239 -8.39 18.86 13.77
C ASN A 239 -8.45 20.39 13.95
N GLU A 240 -9.65 20.94 14.09
CA GLU A 240 -9.90 22.38 14.17
C GLU A 240 -9.04 23.11 15.22
N PHE A 241 -8.74 22.46 16.35
CA PHE A 241 -7.93 23.05 17.43
C PHE A 241 -6.49 23.33 17.02
N VAL A 242 -5.93 22.54 16.10
CA VAL A 242 -4.51 22.62 15.70
C VAL A 242 -4.32 23.06 14.24
N LYS A 243 -5.41 23.32 13.52
CA LYS A 243 -5.38 23.70 12.10
C LYS A 243 -4.49 24.90 11.82
N LYS A 244 -4.58 25.94 12.64
CA LYS A 244 -3.81 27.17 12.46
C LYS A 244 -2.31 26.92 12.63
N GLU A 245 -1.93 26.28 13.73
CA GLU A 245 -0.52 25.93 14.03
C GLU A 245 0.05 25.01 12.95
N PHE A 246 -0.73 24.03 12.49
CA PHE A 246 -0.35 23.13 11.41
C PHE A 246 -0.17 23.86 10.07
N PHE A 247 -1.06 24.80 9.73
CA PHE A 247 -0.95 25.58 8.50
C PHE A 247 0.31 26.47 8.50
N GLU A 248 0.61 27.11 9.62
CA GLU A 248 1.83 27.90 9.81
C GLU A 248 3.09 27.04 9.70
N ALA A 249 3.09 25.85 10.32
CA ALA A 249 4.20 24.90 10.21
C ALA A 249 4.40 24.40 8.77
N CYS A 250 3.32 24.04 8.08
CA CYS A 250 3.36 23.66 6.66
C CYS A 250 3.90 24.80 5.79
N SER A 251 3.49 26.05 6.06
CA SER A 251 3.98 27.22 5.33
C SER A 251 5.49 27.36 5.44
N ARG A 252 6.05 27.20 6.65
CA ARG A 252 7.51 27.24 6.88
C ARG A 252 8.23 26.17 6.07
N TYR A 253 7.76 24.91 6.10
CA TYR A 253 8.39 23.82 5.35
C TYR A 253 8.22 23.97 3.84
N ALA A 254 7.09 24.52 3.38
CA ALA A 254 6.85 24.83 1.98
C ALA A 254 7.88 25.82 1.44
N THR A 255 8.16 26.89 2.20
CA THR A 255 9.16 27.89 1.84
C THR A 255 10.58 27.31 1.78
N LEU A 256 10.93 26.43 2.71
CA LEU A 256 12.23 25.73 2.71
C LEU A 256 12.39 24.84 1.48
N SER A 257 11.36 24.06 1.12
CA SER A 257 11.37 23.22 -0.08
C SER A 257 11.48 24.06 -1.36
N PHE A 258 10.76 25.19 -1.42
CA PHE A 258 10.84 26.11 -2.56
C PHE A 258 12.25 26.70 -2.74
N ALA A 259 12.89 27.13 -1.65
CA ALA A 259 14.23 27.69 -1.70
C ALA A 259 15.26 26.67 -2.25
N LYS A 260 15.12 25.40 -1.86
CA LYS A 260 15.96 24.29 -2.32
C LYS A 260 15.79 23.99 -3.81
N ASP A 261 14.58 24.13 -4.35
CA ASP A 261 14.23 23.76 -5.73
C ASP A 261 14.44 24.87 -6.77
N SER A 262 14.79 26.10 -6.36
CA SER A 262 15.05 27.23 -7.27
C SER A 262 16.16 26.97 -8.31
N SER A 263 16.93 25.89 -8.16
CA SER A 263 17.97 25.42 -9.09
C SER A 263 17.50 24.35 -10.10
N VAL A 264 16.26 23.85 -10.02
CA VAL A 264 15.77 22.75 -10.88
C VAL A 264 15.15 23.29 -12.17
N ARG A 265 15.57 22.76 -13.33
CA ARG A 265 15.03 23.15 -14.65
C ARG A 265 13.56 22.77 -14.77
N LYS A 266 12.76 23.69 -15.31
CA LYS A 266 11.33 23.49 -15.56
C LYS A 266 11.13 22.70 -16.85
N VAL A 267 10.85 21.41 -16.76
CA VAL A 267 10.37 20.62 -17.89
C VAL A 267 8.84 20.70 -17.90
N GLY A 268 8.22 21.11 -19.02
CA GLY A 268 6.76 21.25 -19.12
C GLY A 268 6.02 19.92 -19.01
N GLY A 269 4.80 19.91 -18.45
CA GLY A 269 3.98 18.70 -18.40
C GLY A 269 2.53 18.96 -17.94
N ASP A 270 1.59 18.53 -18.78
CA ASP A 270 0.14 18.75 -18.81
C ASP A 270 -0.65 18.49 -17.52
N ARG A 271 -0.28 17.48 -16.72
CA ARG A 271 -1.16 16.97 -15.63
C ARG A 271 -1.42 17.97 -14.50
N SER A 272 -0.48 18.86 -14.20
CA SER A 272 -0.68 19.88 -13.16
C SER A 272 -1.66 20.98 -13.58
N GLU A 273 -1.93 21.14 -14.88
CA GLU A 273 -2.79 22.21 -15.39
C GLU A 273 -4.25 22.01 -14.98
N HIS A 274 -4.73 20.76 -15.00
CA HIS A 274 -6.08 20.43 -14.54
C HIS A 274 -6.29 20.80 -13.07
N VAL A 275 -5.35 20.42 -12.20
CA VAL A 275 -5.39 20.73 -10.76
C VAL A 275 -5.28 22.24 -10.54
N GLN A 276 -4.37 22.91 -11.26
CA GLN A 276 -4.22 24.36 -11.16
C GLN A 276 -5.50 25.10 -11.56
N LYS A 277 -6.19 24.64 -12.60
CA LYS A 277 -7.48 25.18 -13.04
C LYS A 277 -8.57 24.93 -11.99
N ALA A 278 -8.68 23.71 -11.48
CA ALA A 278 -9.65 23.38 -10.43
C ALA A 278 -9.46 24.23 -9.16
N ILE A 279 -8.21 24.48 -8.77
CA ILE A 279 -7.88 25.35 -7.63
C ILE A 279 -8.30 26.80 -7.91
N LYS A 280 -7.97 27.35 -9.08
CA LYS A 280 -8.39 28.71 -9.46
C LYS A 280 -9.91 28.86 -9.48
N ASP A 281 -10.63 27.91 -10.08
CA ASP A 281 -12.09 27.92 -10.13
C ASP A 281 -12.71 27.88 -8.71
N ALA A 282 -12.09 27.18 -7.77
CA ALA A 282 -12.54 27.14 -6.38
C ALA A 282 -12.17 28.40 -5.58
N GLU A 283 -11.02 29.04 -5.88
CA GLU A 283 -10.63 30.34 -5.34
C GLU A 283 -11.65 31.41 -5.76
N ASP A 284 -12.03 31.44 -7.05
CA ASP A 284 -13.02 32.37 -7.61
C ASP A 284 -14.41 32.22 -6.97
N LYS A 285 -14.78 30.97 -6.63
CA LYS A 285 -16.03 30.66 -5.91
C LYS A 285 -15.93 30.88 -4.39
N LYS A 286 -14.78 31.33 -3.86
CA LYS A 286 -14.50 31.50 -2.43
C LYS A 286 -14.66 30.21 -1.60
N GLN A 287 -14.50 29.05 -2.24
CA GLN A 287 -14.56 27.75 -1.57
C GLN A 287 -13.21 27.39 -0.92
N VAL A 288 -12.12 27.96 -1.41
CA VAL A 288 -10.77 27.76 -0.89
C VAL A 288 -10.00 29.08 -0.80
N SER A 289 -9.02 29.13 0.08
CA SER A 289 -8.01 30.18 0.16
C SER A 289 -6.63 29.55 -0.05
N SER A 290 -5.79 30.11 -0.91
CA SER A 290 -4.46 29.58 -1.16
C SER A 290 -3.34 30.50 -0.67
N PHE A 291 -2.24 29.88 -0.25
CA PHE A 291 -1.02 30.55 0.16
C PHE A 291 0.17 29.91 -0.54
N GLY A 292 1.03 30.73 -1.14
CA GLY A 292 2.26 30.29 -1.79
C GLY A 292 2.45 30.84 -3.20
N SER A 293 3.32 30.21 -3.96
CA SER A 293 3.63 30.58 -5.35
C SER A 293 2.76 29.79 -6.34
N ASN A 294 2.84 30.10 -7.64
CA ASN A 294 2.12 29.33 -8.66
C ASN A 294 2.52 27.84 -8.73
N GLU A 295 3.68 27.49 -8.19
CA GLU A 295 4.22 26.12 -8.23
C GLU A 295 4.08 25.39 -6.90
N PHE A 296 4.05 26.12 -5.78
CA PHE A 296 3.91 25.56 -4.43
C PHE A 296 2.77 26.28 -3.73
N LYS A 297 1.60 25.62 -3.61
CA LYS A 297 0.44 26.19 -2.92
C LYS A 297 -0.03 25.29 -1.80
N LEU A 298 -0.21 25.89 -0.62
CA LEU A 298 -1.10 25.38 0.41
C LEU A 298 -2.50 25.86 0.08
N VAL A 299 -3.48 24.96 0.10
CA VAL A 299 -4.88 25.26 -0.21
C VAL A 299 -5.70 25.01 1.04
N ASP A 300 -6.09 26.07 1.74
CA ASP A 300 -7.04 25.98 2.84
C ASP A 300 -8.46 25.82 2.28
N VAL A 301 -9.09 24.68 2.54
CA VAL A 301 -10.45 24.39 2.13
C VAL A 301 -11.44 24.92 3.16
N LEU A 302 -12.25 25.89 2.74
CA LEU A 302 -13.25 26.55 3.56
C LEU A 302 -14.61 25.84 3.46
N ASP A 303 -14.94 25.37 2.25
CA ASP A 303 -16.18 24.67 1.95
C ASP A 303 -15.94 23.17 1.76
N LYS A 304 -16.51 22.34 2.65
CA LYS A 304 -16.39 20.87 2.59
C LYS A 304 -17.02 20.26 1.33
N SER A 305 -17.90 21.00 0.63
CA SER A 305 -18.54 20.56 -0.63
C SER A 305 -17.72 20.88 -1.88
N SER A 306 -16.53 21.48 -1.73
CA SER A 306 -15.65 21.80 -2.85
C SER A 306 -15.16 20.54 -3.58
N PRO A 307 -15.12 20.53 -4.93
CA PRO A 307 -14.62 19.39 -5.70
C PRO A 307 -13.13 19.08 -5.44
N ILE A 308 -12.37 20.01 -4.87
CA ILE A 308 -10.97 19.79 -4.46
C ILE A 308 -10.88 18.69 -3.41
N MET A 309 -11.94 18.50 -2.62
CA MET A 309 -11.99 17.47 -1.58
C MET A 309 -12.01 16.05 -2.13
N ASP A 310 -12.37 15.86 -3.41
CA ASP A 310 -12.47 14.56 -4.08
C ASP A 310 -11.43 14.39 -5.21
N LEU A 311 -10.60 15.40 -5.42
CA LEU A 311 -9.66 15.45 -6.54
C LEU A 311 -8.35 14.71 -6.19
N LYS A 312 -7.87 13.85 -7.10
CA LYS A 312 -6.49 13.34 -7.06
C LYS A 312 -5.54 14.48 -7.38
N ILE A 313 -4.65 14.80 -6.45
CA ILE A 313 -3.75 15.96 -6.59
C ILE A 313 -2.46 15.52 -7.25
N THR A 314 -2.18 16.13 -8.41
CA THR A 314 -0.90 16.06 -9.09
C THR A 314 -0.21 17.42 -9.04
N GLY A 315 1.09 17.42 -8.80
CA GLY A 315 1.85 18.65 -8.56
C GLY A 315 1.99 18.98 -7.08
N ARG A 316 2.63 20.12 -6.81
CA ARG A 316 2.96 20.57 -5.45
C ARG A 316 1.86 21.46 -4.86
N TYR A 317 0.66 20.90 -4.81
CA TYR A 317 -0.52 21.50 -4.17
C TYR A 317 -0.88 20.68 -2.93
N LEU A 318 -1.16 21.32 -1.80
CA LEU A 318 -1.54 20.62 -0.57
C LEU A 318 -2.89 21.14 -0.04
N PRO A 319 -4.01 20.48 -0.37
CA PRO A 319 -5.30 20.75 0.23
C PRO A 319 -5.36 20.37 1.71
N ILE A 320 -5.76 21.33 2.54
CA ILE A 320 -5.91 21.20 3.99
C ILE A 320 -7.35 21.54 4.34
N ALA A 321 -8.06 20.62 4.97
CA ALA A 321 -9.45 20.81 5.40
C ALA A 321 -9.60 20.56 6.91
N THR A 322 -10.61 21.16 7.52
CA THR A 322 -10.93 20.94 8.94
C THR A 322 -11.72 19.66 9.18
N CYS A 323 -11.39 18.98 10.28
CA CYS A 323 -12.26 18.02 10.95
C CYS A 323 -12.45 18.42 12.43
N SER A 324 -13.63 18.12 12.98
CA SER A 324 -13.99 18.40 14.37
C SER A 324 -13.56 17.26 15.31
N SER A 325 -13.61 16.02 14.82
CA SER A 325 -13.36 14.81 15.61
C SER A 325 -12.81 13.69 14.73
N LEU A 326 -12.27 12.64 15.37
CA LEU A 326 -11.84 11.43 14.67
C LEU A 326 -13.00 10.78 13.89
N THR A 327 -14.22 10.81 14.45
CA THR A 327 -15.44 10.33 13.80
C THR A 327 -15.84 11.19 12.60
N ASP A 328 -15.69 12.51 12.67
CA ASP A 328 -15.92 13.41 11.51
C ASP A 328 -14.91 13.12 10.39
N ALA A 329 -13.66 12.82 10.75
CA ALA A 329 -12.64 12.46 9.77
C ALA A 329 -12.89 11.12 9.06
N ILE A 330 -13.66 10.21 9.65
CA ILE A 330 -13.99 8.90 9.08
C ILE A 330 -15.34 8.88 8.37
N TYR A 331 -16.41 9.37 9.03
CA TYR A 331 -17.79 9.09 8.62
C TYR A 331 -18.50 10.25 7.93
N ASN A 332 -18.03 11.48 8.09
CA ASN A 332 -18.70 12.63 7.46
C ASN A 332 -18.29 12.80 5.99
N ARG A 333 -17.62 11.80 5.40
CA ARG A 333 -17.25 11.76 3.99
C ARG A 333 -17.30 10.36 3.43
N ASP A 334 -17.67 10.32 2.16
CA ASP A 334 -17.53 9.13 1.33
C ASP A 334 -16.14 9.14 0.70
N PHE A 335 -15.24 8.31 1.24
CA PHE A 335 -13.95 8.04 0.63
C PHE A 335 -14.04 6.88 -0.37
N GLU A 336 -13.06 6.79 -1.27
CA GLU A 336 -12.81 5.56 -1.99
C GLU A 336 -12.55 4.43 -1.00
N ASN A 337 -13.24 3.31 -1.18
CA ASN A 337 -13.14 2.17 -0.29
C ASN A 337 -12.47 1.00 -1.04
N PRO A 338 -11.17 0.74 -0.82
CA PRO A 338 -10.23 1.42 0.08
C PRO A 338 -9.44 2.59 -0.56
N LEU A 339 -8.94 3.50 0.27
CA LEU A 339 -7.92 4.50 -0.10
C LEU A 339 -6.56 3.82 -0.38
N LEU A 340 -5.67 4.49 -1.13
CA LEU A 340 -4.35 3.93 -1.43
C LEU A 340 -3.44 3.92 -0.18
N ALA A 341 -3.42 5.03 0.56
CA ALA A 341 -2.76 5.10 1.85
C ALA A 341 -3.44 6.09 2.81
N GLY A 342 -3.44 5.74 4.09
CA GLY A 342 -3.85 6.58 5.20
C GLY A 342 -2.65 6.95 6.06
N TYR A 343 -2.40 8.24 6.25
CA TYR A 343 -1.35 8.76 7.12
C TYR A 343 -1.97 9.34 8.38
N PHE A 344 -1.79 8.68 9.52
CA PHE A 344 -2.45 9.05 10.78
C PHE A 344 -1.44 9.65 11.76
N PHE A 345 -1.50 10.96 11.93
CA PHE A 345 -0.71 11.70 12.91
C PHE A 345 -1.58 11.94 14.16
N ALA A 346 -1.32 11.18 15.22
CA ALA A 346 -2.04 11.23 16.49
C ALA A 346 -1.31 10.41 17.57
N GLU A 347 -1.79 10.47 18.81
CA GLU A 347 -1.45 9.47 19.84
C GLU A 347 -1.81 8.05 19.36
N LEU A 348 -1.02 7.05 19.75
CA LEU A 348 -1.14 5.66 19.26
C LEU A 348 -2.55 5.06 19.42
N GLY A 349 -3.29 5.39 20.49
CA GLY A 349 -4.67 4.93 20.67
C GLY A 349 -5.63 5.49 19.62
N SER A 350 -5.54 6.80 19.37
CA SER A 350 -6.32 7.50 18.34
C SER A 350 -5.92 7.07 16.93
N ALA A 351 -4.62 6.92 16.66
CA ALA A 351 -4.12 6.46 15.38
C ALA A 351 -4.56 5.02 15.08
N LYS A 352 -4.55 4.12 16.08
CA LYS A 352 -5.10 2.77 15.96
C LYS A 352 -6.58 2.79 15.59
N TYR A 353 -7.37 3.68 16.22
CA TYR A 353 -8.78 3.85 15.91
C TYR A 353 -8.97 4.28 14.45
N LEU A 354 -8.25 5.31 13.99
CA LEU A 354 -8.29 5.77 12.60
C LEU A 354 -7.92 4.65 11.61
N ALA A 355 -6.81 3.95 11.86
CA ALA A 355 -6.34 2.85 11.00
C ALA A 355 -7.29 1.64 10.96
N HIS A 356 -8.14 1.46 11.98
CA HIS A 356 -9.11 0.38 12.01
C HIS A 356 -10.40 0.71 11.24
N PHE A 357 -10.84 1.97 11.30
CA PHE A 357 -12.14 2.38 10.77
C PHE A 357 -12.08 3.10 9.42
N LEU A 358 -10.94 3.66 9.03
CA LEU A 358 -10.74 4.20 7.69
C LEU A 358 -10.12 3.13 6.78
N PRO A 359 -10.84 2.64 5.75
CA PRO A 359 -10.33 1.59 4.88
C PRO A 359 -9.22 2.13 3.98
N CYS A 360 -8.00 1.64 4.18
CA CYS A 360 -6.82 2.00 3.41
C CYS A 360 -6.05 0.72 3.05
N HIS A 361 -5.46 0.65 1.86
CA HIS A 361 -4.54 -0.43 1.51
C HIS A 361 -3.30 -0.43 2.41
N ILE A 362 -2.79 0.75 2.77
CA ILE A 362 -1.67 0.93 3.69
C ILE A 362 -2.05 1.99 4.73
N SER A 363 -1.83 1.68 6.02
CA SER A 363 -2.00 2.63 7.13
C SER A 363 -0.65 2.91 7.77
N LEU A 364 -0.22 4.17 7.80
CA LEU A 364 1.06 4.60 8.37
C LEU A 364 0.81 5.58 9.51
N ILE A 365 1.38 5.28 10.67
CA ILE A 365 1.16 6.02 11.91
C ILE A 365 2.37 6.91 12.20
N ASN A 366 2.14 8.21 12.35
CA ASN A 366 3.15 9.22 12.70
C ASN A 366 4.37 9.26 11.76
N GLN A 367 4.24 8.79 10.52
CA GLN A 367 5.33 8.80 9.54
C GLN A 367 4.84 8.75 8.10
N ILE A 368 5.66 9.29 7.19
CA ILE A 368 5.55 9.06 5.74
C ILE A 368 6.96 8.68 5.25
N PRO A 369 7.24 7.39 5.02
CA PRO A 369 8.56 6.97 4.56
C PRO A 369 8.85 7.51 3.16
N THR A 370 10.00 8.15 2.97
CA THR A 370 10.34 8.81 1.69
C THR A 370 10.54 7.82 0.54
N HIS A 371 11.03 6.60 0.82
CA HIS A 371 11.16 5.54 -0.18
C HIS A 371 9.81 5.09 -0.75
N LEU A 372 8.72 5.19 0.03
CA LEU A 372 7.37 4.88 -0.44
C LEU A 372 6.92 5.81 -1.56
N LEU A 373 7.50 7.01 -1.64
CA LEU A 373 7.18 7.98 -2.67
C LEU A 373 7.82 7.64 -4.03
N VAL A 374 8.80 6.73 -4.04
CA VAL A 374 9.49 6.26 -5.23
C VAL A 374 8.76 5.04 -5.79
N GLY A 375 8.48 5.08 -7.09
CA GLY A 375 7.82 4.01 -7.83
C GLY A 375 6.29 4.16 -7.96
N PRO A 376 5.66 3.20 -8.63
CA PRO A 376 4.21 3.15 -8.80
C PRO A 376 3.49 2.89 -7.47
N ALA A 377 2.15 2.92 -7.49
CA ALA A 377 1.34 2.34 -6.43
C ALA A 377 1.69 0.84 -6.24
N ALA A 378 1.58 0.30 -5.03
CA ALA A 378 1.72 -1.14 -4.82
C ALA A 378 0.55 -1.88 -5.52
N PRO A 379 0.79 -3.08 -6.07
CA PRO A 379 -0.28 -3.90 -6.62
C PRO A 379 -1.37 -4.22 -5.58
N THR A 380 -2.63 -3.97 -5.90
CA THR A 380 -3.75 -4.06 -4.94
C THR A 380 -4.15 -5.50 -4.59
N ALA A 381 -3.80 -6.47 -5.42
CA ALA A 381 -4.11 -7.89 -5.22
C ALA A 381 -3.21 -8.59 -4.19
N HIS A 382 -2.14 -7.93 -3.73
CA HIS A 382 -1.17 -8.51 -2.82
C HIS A 382 -0.98 -7.68 -1.55
N ALA A 383 -0.50 -8.34 -0.49
CA ALA A 383 -0.13 -7.65 0.73
C ALA A 383 0.98 -6.61 0.44
N PRO A 384 0.84 -5.36 0.89
CA PRO A 384 1.83 -4.34 0.66
C PRO A 384 3.11 -4.63 1.45
N ASP A 385 4.26 -4.57 0.78
CA ASP A 385 5.57 -4.53 1.40
C ASP A 385 6.13 -3.10 1.31
N LEU A 386 6.58 -2.57 2.45
CA LEU A 386 7.18 -1.24 2.54
C LEU A 386 8.60 -1.22 1.98
N GLN A 387 9.33 -2.33 2.08
CA GLN A 387 10.73 -2.39 1.66
C GLN A 387 10.84 -2.54 0.13
N HIS A 388 10.08 -3.46 -0.45
CA HIS A 388 10.14 -3.75 -1.88
C HIS A 388 8.74 -3.71 -2.49
N ARG A 389 8.59 -2.97 -3.60
CA ARG A 389 7.28 -2.81 -4.26
C ARG A 389 6.68 -4.10 -4.81
N TYR A 390 7.54 -5.06 -5.11
CA TYR A 390 7.21 -6.31 -5.75
C TYR A 390 7.89 -7.44 -5.01
N SER A 391 7.33 -8.65 -5.05
CA SER A 391 7.94 -9.86 -4.51
C SER A 391 7.98 -10.97 -5.56
N ARG A 392 8.84 -11.98 -5.36
CA ARG A 392 8.91 -13.16 -6.25
C ARG A 392 7.56 -13.91 -6.32
N ASP A 393 6.79 -13.89 -5.24
CA ASP A 393 5.50 -14.55 -5.15
C ASP A 393 4.46 -13.95 -6.10
N MET A 394 4.54 -12.65 -6.37
CA MET A 394 3.64 -11.95 -7.32
C MET A 394 3.86 -12.42 -8.76
N PHE A 395 5.03 -12.98 -9.07
CA PHE A 395 5.43 -13.40 -10.41
C PHE A 395 5.57 -14.93 -10.53
N SER A 396 5.02 -15.67 -9.58
CA SER A 396 5.16 -17.12 -9.53
C SER A 396 3.85 -17.81 -9.16
N VAL A 397 3.70 -19.05 -9.63
CA VAL A 397 2.55 -19.91 -9.39
C VAL A 397 2.94 -21.03 -8.45
N ALA A 398 2.11 -21.25 -7.42
CA ALA A 398 2.31 -22.35 -6.47
C ALA A 398 2.11 -23.70 -7.17
N ARG A 399 3.09 -24.59 -7.03
CA ARG A 399 3.04 -25.97 -7.53
C ARG A 399 3.52 -26.93 -6.43
N PRO A 400 2.83 -26.98 -5.27
CA PRO A 400 3.24 -27.81 -4.16
C PRO A 400 3.21 -29.29 -4.55
N GLN A 401 4.12 -30.08 -3.98
CA GLN A 401 4.22 -31.51 -4.22
C GLN A 401 4.04 -32.26 -2.91
N PHE A 402 3.12 -33.21 -2.87
CA PHE A 402 2.82 -34.01 -1.68
C PHE A 402 3.24 -35.46 -1.93
N VAL A 403 4.07 -35.99 -1.04
CA VAL A 403 4.56 -37.37 -1.05
C VAL A 403 4.15 -38.10 0.23
N GLN A 404 4.00 -37.36 1.33
CA GLN A 404 3.62 -37.90 2.62
C GLN A 404 2.16 -38.33 2.65
N LYS A 405 1.86 -39.30 3.51
CA LYS A 405 0.48 -39.72 3.74
C LYS A 405 -0.30 -38.60 4.43
N PRO A 406 -1.60 -38.46 4.14
CA PRO A 406 -2.42 -37.44 4.78
C PRO A 406 -2.43 -37.62 6.31
N PRO A 407 -2.68 -36.56 7.09
CA PRO A 407 -2.78 -36.64 8.55
C PRO A 407 -3.73 -37.75 9.04
N ALA A 408 -3.44 -38.33 10.21
CA ALA A 408 -4.22 -39.44 10.77
C ALA A 408 -5.73 -39.16 10.90
N ALA A 409 -6.12 -37.89 11.06
CA ALA A 409 -7.53 -37.48 11.07
C ALA A 409 -8.23 -37.75 9.72
N LEU A 410 -7.55 -37.50 8.60
CA LEU A 410 -8.05 -37.77 7.25
C LEU A 410 -7.96 -39.25 6.88
N GLN A 411 -6.91 -39.95 7.34
CA GLN A 411 -6.75 -41.40 7.12
C GLN A 411 -7.94 -42.20 7.64
N LYS A 412 -8.52 -41.82 8.80
CA LYS A 412 -9.73 -42.48 9.33
C LYS A 412 -10.93 -42.35 8.39
N ALA A 413 -11.06 -41.22 7.70
CA ALA A 413 -12.11 -41.01 6.71
C ALA A 413 -11.82 -41.84 5.45
N ASP A 414 -10.57 -41.87 4.98
CA ASP A 414 -10.15 -42.68 3.83
C ASP A 414 -10.37 -44.17 4.09
N GLU A 415 -10.09 -44.67 5.30
CA GLU A 415 -10.34 -46.06 5.70
C GLU A 415 -11.83 -46.43 5.64
N LEU A 416 -12.72 -45.51 6.04
CA LEU A 416 -14.17 -45.72 5.94
C LEU A 416 -14.65 -45.71 4.48
N LEU A 417 -14.07 -44.85 3.64
CA LEU A 417 -14.47 -44.71 2.23
C LEU A 417 -13.92 -45.81 1.33
N SER A 418 -12.70 -46.29 1.61
CA SER A 418 -12.02 -47.34 0.84
C SER A 418 -12.32 -48.76 1.36
N GLY A 419 -12.59 -48.88 2.67
CA GLY A 419 -13.02 -50.11 3.30
C GLY A 419 -14.53 -50.29 3.19
N GLY A 420 -14.99 -51.15 2.28
CA GLY A 420 -16.33 -51.71 2.38
C GLY A 420 -16.58 -52.28 3.80
N PRO A 421 -17.86 -52.40 4.24
CA PRO A 421 -18.31 -52.34 5.65
C PRO A 421 -17.66 -53.28 6.68
N ASN A 422 -16.78 -54.20 6.28
CA ASN A 422 -16.16 -55.23 7.13
C ASN A 422 -14.62 -55.33 7.04
N LYS A 423 -13.89 -54.37 6.45
CA LYS A 423 -12.41 -54.46 6.32
C LYS A 423 -11.57 -53.38 7.01
N GLY A 424 -12.15 -52.27 7.46
CA GLY A 424 -11.45 -51.25 8.24
C GLY A 424 -12.09 -51.11 9.61
N GLY A 425 -11.31 -51.21 10.69
CA GLY A 425 -11.80 -51.18 12.08
C GLY A 425 -12.44 -49.85 12.54
N VAL A 426 -12.64 -48.89 11.63
CA VAL A 426 -13.24 -47.59 11.91
C VAL A 426 -14.71 -47.60 11.48
N THR A 427 -15.61 -47.49 12.45
CA THR A 427 -17.06 -47.42 12.21
C THR A 427 -17.51 -45.98 11.96
N ALA A 428 -18.58 -45.82 11.17
CA ALA A 428 -19.20 -44.50 10.93
C ALA A 428 -19.66 -43.82 12.23
N SER A 429 -20.02 -44.59 13.27
CA SER A 429 -20.37 -44.05 14.58
C SER A 429 -19.18 -43.43 15.31
N ALA A 430 -18.01 -44.07 15.29
CA ALA A 430 -16.79 -43.56 15.93
C ALA A 430 -16.30 -42.26 15.27
N LEU A 431 -16.41 -42.16 13.94
CA LEU A 431 -16.11 -40.92 13.21
C LEU A 431 -17.08 -39.79 13.56
N ARG A 432 -18.38 -40.08 13.69
CA ARG A 432 -19.40 -39.10 14.12
C ARG A 432 -19.17 -38.62 15.56
N GLU A 433 -18.80 -39.52 16.46
CA GLU A 433 -18.45 -39.17 17.84
C GLU A 433 -17.23 -38.25 17.89
N ALA A 434 -16.16 -38.57 17.14
CA ALA A 434 -14.99 -37.71 17.04
C ALA A 434 -15.32 -36.32 16.43
N ALA A 435 -16.21 -36.27 15.44
CA ALA A 435 -16.63 -35.02 14.80
C ALA A 435 -17.55 -34.13 15.67
N THR A 436 -18.17 -34.69 16.71
CA THR A 436 -19.11 -33.98 17.58
C THR A 436 -18.48 -33.50 18.89
N GLN A 437 -17.16 -33.68 19.06
CA GLN A 437 -16.45 -33.13 20.20
C GLN A 437 -16.48 -31.59 20.19
N PRO A 438 -16.83 -30.94 21.32
CA PRO A 438 -16.84 -29.49 21.39
C PRO A 438 -15.42 -28.94 21.23
N LEU A 439 -15.31 -27.81 20.51
CA LEU A 439 -14.05 -27.07 20.41
C LEU A 439 -13.57 -26.63 21.80
N ALA A 440 -12.25 -26.48 21.95
CA ALA A 440 -11.68 -25.95 23.17
C ALA A 440 -12.28 -24.56 23.48
N PRO A 441 -12.63 -24.26 24.74
CA PRO A 441 -13.17 -22.96 25.11
C PRO A 441 -12.17 -21.85 24.77
N VAL A 442 -12.68 -20.75 24.22
CA VAL A 442 -11.86 -19.58 23.90
C VAL A 442 -11.22 -19.07 25.20
N LYS A 443 -9.89 -18.99 25.23
CA LYS A 443 -9.13 -18.39 26.34
C LYS A 443 -9.28 -16.86 26.31
N GLN A 444 -10.50 -16.35 26.48
CA GLN A 444 -10.75 -14.93 26.65
C GLN A 444 -10.37 -14.57 28.09
N SER A 445 -9.48 -13.60 28.27
CA SER A 445 -9.20 -13.06 29.60
C SER A 445 -10.52 -12.53 30.18
N SER A 446 -10.81 -12.83 31.45
CA SER A 446 -12.06 -12.35 32.06
C SER A 446 -12.10 -10.83 31.94
N ASN A 447 -13.11 -10.31 31.23
CA ASN A 447 -13.28 -8.89 30.92
C ASN A 447 -13.63 -8.10 32.20
N LYS A 448 -12.66 -7.98 33.12
CA LYS A 448 -12.77 -7.27 34.41
C LYS A 448 -12.38 -5.79 34.30
N ALA A 449 -11.93 -5.35 33.14
CA ALA A 449 -11.68 -3.93 32.88
C ALA A 449 -13.02 -3.26 32.57
N ILE A 450 -13.41 -2.29 33.39
CA ILE A 450 -14.61 -1.47 33.18
C ILE A 450 -14.44 -0.72 31.85
N GLY A 451 -15.30 -1.01 30.87
CA GLY A 451 -15.23 -0.40 29.54
C GLY A 451 -15.53 1.11 29.57
N PHE A 452 -15.16 1.83 28.51
CA PHE A 452 -15.40 3.28 28.37
C PHE A 452 -16.87 3.68 28.63
N PHE A 453 -17.82 2.90 28.12
CA PHE A 453 -19.25 3.14 28.35
C PHE A 453 -19.69 2.85 29.80
N GLU A 454 -19.14 1.81 30.42
CA GLU A 454 -19.43 1.47 31.82
C GLU A 454 -18.83 2.53 32.77
N GLN A 455 -17.66 3.08 32.44
CA GLN A 455 -17.09 4.25 33.12
C GLN A 455 -18.01 5.47 32.96
N GLY A 456 -18.57 5.71 31.77
CA GLY A 456 -19.57 6.75 31.55
C GLY A 456 -20.82 6.57 32.39
N ILE A 457 -21.34 5.35 32.50
CA ILE A 457 -22.52 5.04 33.33
C ILE A 457 -22.19 5.22 34.82
N LEU A 458 -21.04 4.73 35.28
CA LEU A 458 -20.62 4.83 36.68
C LEU A 458 -20.35 6.28 37.11
N THR A 459 -19.69 7.07 36.25
CA THR A 459 -19.47 8.50 36.51
C THR A 459 -20.79 9.27 36.50
N GLY A 460 -21.69 8.98 35.56
CA GLY A 460 -23.04 9.55 35.55
C GLY A 460 -23.83 9.19 36.82
N ALA A 461 -23.85 7.91 37.21
CA ALA A 461 -24.52 7.44 38.41
C ALA A 461 -23.93 8.08 39.69
N ALA A 462 -22.61 8.22 39.78
CA ALA A 462 -21.96 8.92 40.89
C ALA A 462 -22.40 10.39 40.97
N LEU A 463 -22.51 11.07 39.83
CA LEU A 463 -23.00 12.45 39.74
C LEU A 463 -24.47 12.57 40.19
N TYR A 464 -25.35 11.70 39.69
CA TYR A 464 -26.75 11.68 40.12
C TYR A 464 -26.91 11.36 41.62
N MET A 465 -26.19 10.37 42.11
CA MET A 465 -26.25 9.98 43.52
C MET A 465 -25.70 11.07 44.44
N SER A 466 -24.70 11.83 44.01
CA SER A 466 -24.16 12.96 44.78
C SER A 466 -25.19 14.07 45.02
N ILE A 467 -26.22 14.18 44.17
CA ILE A 467 -27.31 15.15 44.32
C ILE A 467 -28.48 14.54 45.09
N ILE A 468 -28.86 13.30 44.77
CA ILE A 468 -30.06 12.67 45.35
C ILE A 468 -29.86 12.32 46.83
N LEU A 469 -28.71 11.76 47.22
CA LEU A 469 -28.46 11.32 48.60
C LEU A 469 -28.56 12.46 49.63
N PRO A 470 -27.95 13.65 49.42
CA PRO A 470 -28.09 14.77 50.34
C PRO A 470 -29.52 15.29 50.43
N VAL A 471 -30.25 15.34 49.31
CA VAL A 471 -31.64 15.82 49.28
C VAL A 471 -32.55 14.87 50.05
N VAL A 472 -32.41 13.56 49.84
CA VAL A 472 -33.18 12.54 50.58
C VAL A 472 -32.78 12.54 52.06
N GLY A 473 -31.49 12.61 52.37
CA GLY A 473 -30.99 12.68 53.74
C GLY A 473 -31.48 13.91 54.50
N TYR A 474 -31.45 15.09 53.87
CA TYR A 474 -31.97 16.32 54.45
C TYR A 474 -33.49 16.29 54.61
N SER A 475 -34.21 15.78 53.61
CA SER A 475 -35.67 15.68 53.65
C SER A 475 -36.14 14.72 54.75
N THR A 476 -35.48 13.58 54.90
CA THR A 476 -35.77 12.60 55.97
C THR A 476 -35.44 13.15 57.35
N TYR A 477 -34.31 13.85 57.52
CA TYR A 477 -33.97 14.55 58.75
C TYR A 477 -35.01 15.63 59.10
N PHE A 478 -35.42 16.43 58.12
CA PHE A 478 -36.40 17.51 58.31
C PHE A 478 -37.80 16.97 58.68
N LEU A 479 -38.27 15.95 57.96
CA LEU A 479 -39.53 15.26 58.27
C LEU A 479 -39.48 14.58 59.64
N GLY A 480 -38.38 13.91 59.98
CA GLY A 480 -38.18 13.31 61.29
C GLY A 480 -38.23 14.33 62.41
N ARG A 481 -37.53 15.46 62.27
CA ARG A 481 -37.55 16.55 63.25
C ARG A 481 -38.94 17.16 63.41
N LYS A 482 -39.64 17.48 62.31
CA LYS A 482 -41.02 17.97 62.37
C LYS A 482 -41.97 16.96 62.99
N GLY A 483 -41.81 15.67 62.71
CA GLY A 483 -42.59 14.60 63.30
C GLY A 483 -42.41 14.53 64.82
N VAL A 484 -41.16 14.64 65.31
CA VAL A 484 -40.85 14.69 66.74
C VAL A 484 -41.43 15.95 67.39
N GLU A 485 -41.30 17.12 66.76
CA GLU A 485 -41.91 18.37 67.26
C GLU A 485 -43.44 18.29 67.33
N TYR A 486 -44.09 17.63 66.37
CA TYR A 486 -45.54 17.42 66.36
C TYR A 486 -45.99 16.41 67.43
N ALA A 487 -45.24 15.33 67.62
CA ALA A 487 -45.49 14.33 68.67
C ALA A 487 -45.34 14.92 70.08
N LEU A 488 -44.40 15.84 70.28
CA LEU A 488 -44.22 16.56 71.55
C LEU A 488 -45.36 17.55 71.82
N LYS A 489 -45.99 18.12 70.79
CA LYS A 489 -47.18 18.99 70.93
C LYS A 489 -48.44 18.25 71.33
N PHE A 490 -48.61 16.99 70.93
CA PHE A 490 -49.76 16.15 71.32
C PHE A 490 -49.67 15.59 72.74
N ARG A 491 -48.52 15.74 73.41
CA ARG A 491 -48.28 15.25 74.77
C ARG A 491 -48.50 16.30 75.86
N ARG A 492 -48.86 17.53 75.47
CA ARG A 492 -49.39 18.60 76.34
C ARG A 492 -50.87 18.75 76.08
#